data_AF-A0A969H662-F1
#
_entry.id   AF-A0A969H662-F1
#
_cell.length_a   1.000
_cell.length_b   1.000
_cell.length_c   1.000
_cell.angle_alpha   90.00
_cell.angle_beta   90.00
_cell.angle_gamma   90.00
#
_symmetry.space_group_name_H-M   'P 1'
#
loop_
_entity.id
_entity.type
_entity.pdbx_description
1 polymer ?
#
loop_
_entity_poly.entity_id
_entity_poly.type
_entity_poly.pdbx_seq_one_letter_code
_entity_poly.pdbx_strand_id
1 'polypeptide(L)'
;MYQSLIDYEMALLQGIAQRRALSLAAINHTQTVELLAEQLLSPAALAITLDDLSEAEKEALQLLLSHGGKIEVPRFARDYGYIRPMGSARLVREQPWRNPVNPAEGLWYCGLIFKTFQATPEGNLEMIYIPTDLLPLLEITTPTGDPSSTLRTGRRPETGERLKIASGPTPQRVISGEGRLRENMFSLLIFLQTTPVRLQSSPKAEMVSLSHLTAKDKAPW
;
A
#
# COMPACT_ATOMS: atom_id res chain seq x y z
N MET A 1 -9.40 1.61 12.77
CA MET A 1 -10.11 0.63 11.93
C MET A 1 -11.18 -0.14 12.70
N TYR A 2 -10.82 -0.83 13.79
CA TYR A 2 -11.80 -1.55 14.63
C TYR A 2 -13.02 -0.70 15.03
N GLN A 3 -12.77 0.51 15.54
CA GLN A 3 -13.83 1.45 15.95
C GLN A 3 -14.73 1.87 14.78
N SER A 4 -14.20 1.90 13.56
CA SER A 4 -15.00 2.21 12.37
C SER A 4 -15.96 1.08 12.03
N LEU A 5 -15.62 -0.17 12.36
CA LEU A 5 -16.36 -1.36 11.95
C LEU A 5 -17.36 -1.84 13.02
N ILE A 6 -17.09 -1.60 14.31
CA ILE A 6 -17.85 -2.17 15.43
C ILE A 6 -19.33 -1.78 15.43
N ASP A 7 -19.66 -0.60 14.91
CA ASP A 7 -21.04 -0.09 14.89
C ASP A 7 -21.87 -0.62 13.71
N TYR A 8 -21.26 -1.38 12.79
CA TYR A 8 -21.95 -1.92 11.62
C TYR A 8 -22.45 -3.34 11.81
N GLU A 9 -23.60 -3.63 11.19
CA GLU A 9 -24.22 -4.95 11.24
C GLU A 9 -23.41 -5.99 10.44
N MET A 10 -23.56 -7.26 10.86
CA MET A 10 -22.87 -8.40 10.26
C MET A 10 -22.99 -8.47 8.72
N ALA A 11 -24.15 -8.10 8.17
CA ALA A 11 -24.36 -8.14 6.71
C ALA A 11 -23.41 -7.20 5.95
N LEU A 12 -23.12 -6.00 6.49
CA LEU A 12 -22.16 -5.10 5.87
C LEU A 12 -20.73 -5.61 6.03
N LEU A 13 -20.37 -6.10 7.22
CA LEU A 13 -19.05 -6.67 7.49
C LEU A 13 -18.73 -7.83 6.53
N GLN A 14 -19.70 -8.73 6.33
CA GLN A 14 -19.59 -9.81 5.36
C GLN A 14 -19.49 -9.29 3.92
N GLY A 15 -20.24 -8.24 3.57
CA GLY A 15 -20.15 -7.58 2.27
C GLY A 15 -18.75 -7.03 1.98
N ILE A 16 -18.14 -6.35 2.96
CA ILE A 16 -16.76 -5.84 2.86
C ILE A 16 -15.77 -7.00 2.73
N ALA A 17 -15.90 -8.05 3.56
CA ALA A 17 -15.04 -9.22 3.48
C ALA A 17 -15.12 -9.89 2.10
N GLN A 18 -16.32 -10.06 1.55
CA GLN A 18 -16.52 -10.63 0.21
C GLN A 18 -15.95 -9.75 -0.89
N ARG A 19 -16.15 -8.43 -0.83
CA ARG A 19 -15.55 -7.47 -1.78
C ARG A 19 -14.02 -7.57 -1.80
N ARG A 20 -13.44 -7.82 -0.63
CA ARG A 20 -11.99 -7.92 -0.43
C ARG A 20 -11.45 -9.34 -0.59
N ALA A 21 -12.29 -10.31 -0.99
CA ALA A 21 -11.96 -11.73 -1.08
C ALA A 21 -11.32 -12.30 0.20
N LEU A 22 -11.74 -11.81 1.37
CA LEU A 22 -11.22 -12.22 2.67
C LEU A 22 -12.04 -13.38 3.24
N SER A 23 -11.34 -14.44 3.64
CA SER A 23 -11.94 -15.56 4.36
C SER A 23 -11.89 -15.30 5.85
N LEU A 24 -13.05 -15.04 6.47
CA LEU A 24 -13.17 -14.84 7.91
C LEU A 24 -13.66 -16.12 8.58
N ALA A 25 -12.85 -16.72 9.45
CA ALA A 25 -13.24 -17.83 10.32
C ALA A 25 -13.82 -17.33 11.64
N ALA A 26 -14.74 -16.36 11.58
CA ALA A 26 -15.31 -15.72 12.76
C ALA A 26 -16.57 -16.44 13.26
N ILE A 27 -16.71 -16.55 14.59
CA ILE A 27 -17.85 -17.23 15.23
C ILE A 27 -18.91 -16.22 15.69
N ASN A 28 -18.50 -14.97 15.94
CA ASN A 28 -19.38 -13.90 16.40
C ASN A 28 -19.01 -12.54 15.78
N HIS A 29 -19.82 -11.52 16.08
CA HIS A 29 -19.64 -10.16 15.56
C HIS A 29 -18.30 -9.54 15.95
N THR A 30 -17.95 -9.54 17.24
CA THR A 30 -16.69 -8.96 17.72
C THR A 30 -15.47 -9.58 17.04
N GLN A 31 -15.41 -10.91 16.95
CA GLN A 31 -14.34 -11.61 16.23
C GLN A 31 -14.31 -11.27 14.74
N THR A 32 -15.48 -11.08 14.12
CA THR A 32 -15.56 -10.65 12.71
C THR A 32 -14.93 -9.27 12.54
N VAL A 33 -15.24 -8.34 13.44
CA VAL A 33 -14.70 -6.98 13.43
C VAL A 33 -13.18 -6.99 13.65
N GLU A 34 -12.68 -7.76 14.61
CA GLU A 34 -11.24 -7.89 14.89
C GLU A 34 -10.48 -8.42 13.67
N LEU A 35 -10.90 -9.59 13.15
CA LEU A 35 -10.26 -10.22 12.00
C LEU A 35 -10.35 -9.33 10.74
N LEU A 36 -11.50 -8.71 10.50
CA LEU A 36 -11.67 -7.84 9.35
C LEU A 36 -10.80 -6.58 9.47
N ALA A 37 -10.71 -5.96 10.65
CA ALA A 37 -9.87 -4.79 10.87
C ALA A 37 -8.39 -5.10 10.61
N GLU A 38 -7.90 -6.24 11.10
CA GLU A 38 -6.52 -6.69 10.87
C GLU A 38 -6.25 -6.93 9.38
N GLN A 39 -7.13 -7.65 8.70
CA GLN A 39 -6.96 -7.98 7.28
C GLN A 39 -7.04 -6.75 6.37
N LEU A 40 -7.90 -5.78 6.67
CA LEU A 40 -8.01 -4.55 5.89
C LEU A 40 -6.78 -3.64 6.02
N LEU A 41 -6.05 -3.75 7.13
CA LEU A 41 -4.79 -3.02 7.37
C LEU A 41 -3.55 -3.75 6.84
N SER A 42 -3.69 -4.97 6.32
CA SER A 42 -2.58 -5.70 5.70
C SER A 42 -2.06 -4.95 4.46
N PRO A 43 -0.77 -4.54 4.41
CA PRO A 43 -0.23 -3.78 3.28
C PRO A 43 -0.36 -4.51 1.94
N ALA A 44 -0.24 -5.84 1.94
CA ALA A 44 -0.37 -6.65 0.74
C ALA A 44 -1.83 -6.67 0.22
N ALA A 45 -2.80 -6.87 1.12
CA ALA A 45 -4.21 -6.86 0.76
C ALA A 45 -4.66 -5.46 0.32
N LEU A 46 -4.12 -4.41 0.97
CA LEU A 46 -4.39 -3.02 0.62
C LEU A 46 -3.85 -2.69 -0.78
N ALA A 47 -2.61 -3.06 -1.08
CA ALA A 47 -2.01 -2.81 -2.40
C ALA A 47 -2.83 -3.42 -3.55
N ILE A 48 -3.29 -4.67 -3.39
CA ILE A 48 -4.18 -5.33 -4.36
C ILE A 48 -5.47 -4.52 -4.54
N THR A 49 -6.09 -4.10 -3.43
CA THR A 49 -7.35 -3.35 -3.52
C THR A 49 -7.18 -2.00 -4.17
N LEU A 50 -6.06 -1.30 -3.94
CA LEU A 50 -5.77 -0.02 -4.57
C LEU A 50 -5.51 -0.15 -6.08
N ASP A 51 -4.92 -1.26 -6.52
CA ASP A 51 -4.71 -1.57 -7.94
C ASP A 51 -6.04 -1.85 -8.65
N ASP A 52 -6.96 -2.54 -7.98
CA ASP A 52 -8.29 -2.90 -8.48
C ASP A 52 -9.28 -1.72 -8.52
N LEU A 53 -8.97 -0.57 -7.92
CA LEU A 53 -9.83 0.61 -7.98
C LEU A 53 -9.93 1.14 -9.41
N SER A 54 -11.14 1.51 -9.81
CA SER A 54 -11.38 2.32 -11.01
C SER A 54 -10.76 3.70 -10.86
N GLU A 55 -10.52 4.38 -11.99
CA GLU A 55 -9.95 5.73 -11.98
C GLU A 55 -10.82 6.72 -11.18
N ALA A 56 -12.15 6.62 -11.28
CA ALA A 56 -13.06 7.47 -10.51
C ALA A 56 -13.01 7.19 -8.99
N GLU A 57 -12.78 5.94 -8.58
CA GLU A 57 -12.55 5.60 -7.15
C GLU A 57 -11.19 6.11 -6.66
N LYS A 58 -10.15 6.05 -7.50
CA LYS A 58 -8.83 6.61 -7.18
C LYS A 58 -8.89 8.13 -7.03
N GLU A 59 -9.60 8.84 -7.91
CA GLU A 59 -9.84 10.28 -7.81
C GLU A 59 -10.59 10.63 -6.51
N ALA A 60 -11.64 9.89 -6.18
CA ALA A 60 -12.40 10.06 -4.94
C ALA A 60 -11.53 9.87 -3.70
N LEU A 61 -10.68 8.83 -3.70
CA LEU A 61 -9.75 8.55 -2.61
C LEU A 61 -8.69 9.66 -2.48
N GLN A 62 -8.13 10.14 -3.60
CA GLN A 62 -7.17 11.23 -3.63
C GLN A 62 -7.77 12.54 -3.09
N LEU A 63 -9.03 12.84 -3.43
CA LEU A 63 -9.71 14.00 -2.85
C LEU A 63 -9.79 13.89 -1.32
N LEU A 64 -10.14 12.72 -0.78
CA LEU A 64 -10.16 12.53 0.68
C LEU A 64 -8.77 12.72 1.28
N LEU A 65 -7.72 12.13 0.69
CA LEU A 65 -6.34 12.28 1.15
C LEU A 65 -5.90 13.76 1.14
N SER A 66 -6.22 14.51 0.10
CA SER A 66 -5.87 15.94 0.00
C SER A 66 -6.57 16.81 1.06
N HIS A 67 -7.63 16.30 1.69
CA HIS A 67 -8.35 16.96 2.79
C HIS A 67 -8.01 16.34 4.16
N GLY A 68 -6.88 15.65 4.28
CA GLY A 68 -6.44 15.02 5.53
C GLY A 68 -7.30 13.81 5.92
N GLY A 69 -7.92 13.15 4.94
CA GLY A 69 -8.71 11.95 5.12
C GLY A 69 -10.15 12.18 5.57
N LYS A 70 -10.68 13.41 5.54
CA LYS A 70 -12.06 13.70 6.01
C LYS A 70 -12.75 14.83 5.24
N ILE A 71 -13.99 14.59 4.80
CA ILE A 71 -14.82 15.56 4.03
C ILE A 71 -16.30 15.41 4.42
N GLU A 72 -17.09 16.48 4.36
CA GLU A 72 -18.55 16.45 4.54
C GLU A 72 -19.24 15.57 3.49
N VAL A 73 -20.23 14.76 3.90
CA VAL A 73 -20.98 13.85 3.01
C VAL A 73 -21.55 14.58 1.78
N PRO A 74 -22.27 15.73 1.91
CA PRO A 74 -22.86 16.40 0.74
C PRO A 74 -21.80 16.88 -0.26
N ARG A 75 -20.65 17.35 0.23
CA ARG A 75 -19.56 17.81 -0.61
C ARG A 75 -18.94 16.66 -1.40
N PHE A 76 -18.71 15.53 -0.75
CA PHE A 76 -18.16 14.34 -1.41
C PHE A 76 -19.16 13.72 -2.40
N ALA A 77 -20.43 13.62 -2.01
CA ALA A 77 -21.46 12.97 -2.80
C ALA A 77 -21.87 13.73 -4.06
N ARG A 78 -21.63 15.06 -4.11
CA ARG A 78 -21.89 15.86 -5.31
C ARG A 78 -21.09 15.37 -6.52
N ASP A 79 -19.84 14.98 -6.28
CA ASP A 79 -18.90 14.65 -7.35
C ASP A 79 -18.74 13.11 -7.50
N TYR A 80 -18.94 12.33 -6.42
CA TYR A 80 -18.72 10.87 -6.42
C TYR A 80 -19.96 10.02 -6.06
N GLY A 81 -21.11 10.65 -5.89
CA GLY A 81 -22.39 9.99 -5.60
C GLY A 81 -22.62 9.65 -4.13
N TYR A 82 -23.87 9.33 -3.81
CA TYR A 82 -24.30 8.97 -2.45
C TYR A 82 -24.16 7.47 -2.20
N ILE A 83 -23.69 7.12 -1.00
CA ILE A 83 -23.76 5.74 -0.49
C ILE A 83 -25.22 5.48 -0.09
N ARG A 84 -25.89 4.54 -0.77
CA ARG A 84 -27.31 4.26 -0.53
C ARG A 84 -27.51 3.65 0.86
N PRO A 85 -28.46 4.14 1.67
CA PRO A 85 -28.81 3.48 2.92
C PRO A 85 -29.52 2.16 2.60
N MET A 86 -28.98 1.06 3.14
CA MET A 86 -29.55 -0.27 2.98
C MET A 86 -29.57 -1.01 4.32
N GLY A 87 -30.74 -1.50 4.72
CA GLY A 87 -30.85 -2.42 5.86
C GLY A 87 -30.28 -3.80 5.52
N SER A 88 -29.93 -4.59 6.54
CA SER A 88 -29.26 -5.89 6.38
C SER A 88 -29.96 -6.85 5.41
N ALA A 89 -31.28 -7.00 5.49
CA ALA A 89 -32.02 -7.88 4.57
C ALA A 89 -31.86 -7.48 3.10
N ARG A 90 -31.79 -6.17 2.83
CA ARG A 90 -31.58 -5.62 1.49
C ARG A 90 -30.15 -5.81 1.02
N LEU A 91 -29.16 -5.59 1.91
CA LEU A 91 -27.74 -5.81 1.62
C LEU A 91 -27.48 -7.27 1.18
N VAL A 92 -28.00 -8.25 1.92
CA VAL A 92 -27.82 -9.67 1.59
C VAL A 92 -28.47 -10.05 0.26
N ARG A 93 -29.63 -9.47 -0.06
CA ARG A 93 -30.35 -9.74 -1.31
C ARG A 93 -29.69 -9.10 -2.52
N GLU A 94 -29.38 -7.80 -2.44
CA GLU A 94 -28.90 -7.01 -3.58
C GLU A 94 -27.39 -7.07 -3.76
N GLN A 95 -26.64 -7.37 -2.69
CA GLN A 95 -25.18 -7.52 -2.69
C GLN A 95 -24.48 -6.38 -3.44
N PRO A 96 -24.75 -5.11 -3.06
CA PRO A 96 -24.30 -3.93 -3.81
C PRO A 96 -22.78 -3.83 -3.93
N TRP A 97 -22.02 -4.50 -3.05
CA TRP A 97 -20.56 -4.60 -3.15
C TRP A 97 -20.07 -5.30 -4.43
N ARG A 98 -20.90 -6.11 -5.10
CA ARG A 98 -20.53 -6.73 -6.38
C ARG A 98 -20.57 -5.76 -7.55
N ASN A 99 -21.47 -4.79 -7.50
CA ASN A 99 -21.65 -3.79 -8.56
C ASN A 99 -22.06 -2.45 -7.92
N PRO A 100 -21.11 -1.74 -7.29
CA PRO A 100 -21.36 -0.44 -6.71
C PRO A 100 -21.81 0.53 -7.81
N VAL A 101 -22.79 1.39 -7.53
CA VAL A 101 -23.36 2.27 -8.56
C VAL A 101 -22.56 3.56 -8.76
N ASN A 102 -21.66 3.88 -7.83
CA ASN A 102 -20.84 5.08 -7.85
C ASN A 102 -19.52 4.87 -7.10
N PRO A 103 -18.52 5.76 -7.29
CA PRO A 103 -17.22 5.64 -6.63
C PRO A 103 -17.30 5.66 -5.10
N ALA A 104 -18.25 6.41 -4.52
CA ALA A 104 -18.44 6.44 -3.07
C ALA A 104 -18.83 5.05 -2.50
N GLU A 105 -19.76 4.35 -3.14
CA GLU A 105 -20.11 2.96 -2.78
C GLU A 105 -18.95 2.00 -3.00
N GLY A 106 -18.19 2.20 -4.07
CA GLY A 106 -16.98 1.44 -4.36
C GLY A 106 -15.99 1.47 -3.21
N LEU A 107 -15.60 2.66 -2.78
CA LEU A 107 -14.69 2.86 -1.64
C LEU A 107 -15.30 2.36 -0.32
N TRP A 108 -16.59 2.56 -0.10
CA TRP A 108 -17.30 2.10 1.09
C TRP A 108 -17.28 0.57 1.21
N TYR A 109 -17.65 -0.15 0.16
CA TYR A 109 -17.67 -1.61 0.19
C TYR A 109 -16.26 -2.22 0.13
N CYS A 110 -15.24 -1.48 -0.32
CA CYS A 110 -13.84 -1.85 -0.15
C CYS A 110 -13.33 -1.66 1.30
N GLY A 111 -14.13 -1.08 2.19
CA GLY A 111 -13.76 -0.81 3.58
C GLY A 111 -12.70 0.29 3.73
N LEU A 112 -12.57 1.19 2.74
CA LEU A 112 -11.56 2.25 2.76
C LEU A 112 -12.07 3.53 3.42
N ILE A 113 -13.38 3.76 3.41
CA ILE A 113 -14.03 4.96 3.93
C ILE A 113 -15.23 4.60 4.80
N PHE A 114 -15.53 5.43 5.78
CA PHE A 114 -16.66 5.27 6.70
C PHE A 114 -17.34 6.61 6.97
N LYS A 115 -18.50 6.56 7.63
CA LYS A 115 -19.28 7.75 8.00
C LYS A 115 -19.20 7.97 9.50
N THR A 116 -19.09 9.22 9.90
CA THR A 116 -19.18 9.65 11.30
C THR A 116 -19.96 10.95 11.35
N PHE A 117 -20.50 11.28 12.52
CA PHE A 117 -20.98 12.62 12.78
C PHE A 117 -19.91 13.45 13.49
N GLN A 118 -19.86 14.74 13.22
CA GLN A 118 -19.00 15.69 13.90
C GLN A 118 -19.83 16.87 14.42
N ALA A 119 -19.73 17.13 15.73
CA ALA A 119 -20.38 18.25 16.35
C ALA A 119 -19.77 19.57 15.87
N THR A 120 -20.62 20.50 15.44
CA THR A 120 -20.27 21.86 15.05
C THR A 120 -21.18 22.85 15.77
N PRO A 121 -20.84 24.15 15.83
CA PRO A 121 -21.71 25.16 16.43
C PRO A 121 -23.12 25.23 15.83
N GLU A 122 -23.27 24.81 14.57
CA GLU A 122 -24.52 24.87 13.80
C GLU A 122 -25.31 23.54 13.85
N GLY A 123 -24.76 22.50 14.46
CA GLY A 123 -25.37 21.17 14.55
C GLY A 123 -24.37 20.04 14.30
N ASN A 124 -24.88 18.83 14.11
CA ASN A 124 -24.04 17.66 13.83
C ASN A 124 -23.95 17.46 12.32
N LEU A 125 -22.73 17.48 11.77
CA LEU A 125 -22.51 17.27 10.33
C LEU A 125 -22.09 15.84 10.05
N GLU A 126 -22.64 15.25 9.00
CA GLU A 126 -22.18 13.96 8.49
C GLU A 126 -20.88 14.12 7.71
N MET A 127 -19.88 13.35 8.10
CA MET A 127 -18.55 13.34 7.51
C MET A 127 -18.23 11.96 6.98
N ILE A 128 -17.64 11.90 5.80
CA ILE A 128 -16.92 10.72 5.31
C ILE A 128 -15.47 10.84 5.77
N TYR A 129 -14.91 9.75 6.25
CA TYR A 129 -13.54 9.72 6.72
C TYR A 129 -12.83 8.41 6.37
N ILE A 130 -11.51 8.49 6.25
CA ILE A 130 -10.60 7.34 6.20
C ILE A 130 -10.19 7.02 7.65
N PRO A 131 -10.26 5.75 8.10
CA PRO A 131 -9.79 5.36 9.42
C PRO A 131 -8.36 5.83 9.69
N THR A 132 -8.13 6.35 10.89
CA THR A 132 -6.82 6.90 11.31
C THR A 132 -5.67 5.92 11.13
N ASP A 133 -5.92 4.62 11.35
CA ASP A 133 -4.90 3.58 11.24
C ASP A 133 -4.62 3.18 9.78
N LEU A 134 -5.58 3.44 8.88
CA LEU A 134 -5.46 3.16 7.45
C LEU A 134 -4.79 4.33 6.70
N LEU A 135 -5.03 5.57 7.15
CA LEU A 135 -4.55 6.78 6.48
C LEU A 135 -3.03 6.78 6.21
N PRO A 136 -2.14 6.46 7.17
CA PRO A 136 -0.69 6.42 6.93
C PRO A 136 -0.28 5.40 5.86
N LEU A 137 -1.02 4.28 5.74
CA LEU A 137 -0.72 3.24 4.75
C LEU A 137 -1.04 3.71 3.33
N LEU A 138 -2.04 4.59 3.17
CA LEU A 138 -2.44 5.17 1.89
C LEU A 138 -1.48 6.29 1.43
N GLU A 139 -0.98 7.09 2.37
CA GLU A 139 -0.02 8.15 2.08
C GLU A 139 1.34 7.60 1.63
N ILE A 140 1.75 6.43 2.13
CA ILE A 140 3.00 5.77 1.73
C ILE A 140 2.89 5.16 0.32
N THR A 141 1.70 4.68 -0.04
CA THR A 141 1.46 3.95 -1.30
C THR A 141 1.10 4.87 -2.46
N THR A 142 0.73 6.11 -2.18
CA THR A 142 0.62 7.16 -3.19
C THR A 142 2.01 7.79 -3.34
N PRO A 143 2.79 7.47 -4.40
CA PRO A 143 3.91 8.31 -4.76
C PRO A 143 3.30 9.64 -5.21
N THR A 144 3.10 10.55 -4.26
CA THR A 144 2.74 11.94 -4.52
C THR A 144 3.88 12.49 -5.38
N GLY A 145 3.64 12.48 -6.69
CA GLY A 145 4.44 13.23 -7.64
C GLY A 145 4.13 14.70 -7.45
N ASP A 146 4.76 15.32 -6.45
CA ASP A 146 5.05 16.74 -6.45
C ASP A 146 6.33 17.02 -5.64
N PRO A 147 7.44 17.49 -6.26
CA PRO A 147 8.73 17.72 -5.59
C PRO A 147 8.77 19.00 -4.73
N SER A 148 7.64 19.58 -4.38
CA SER A 148 7.56 20.89 -3.72
C SER A 148 6.84 20.82 -2.37
N SER A 149 7.42 20.10 -1.41
CA SER A 149 7.15 20.38 0.01
C SER A 149 8.33 19.97 0.87
N THR A 150 9.27 20.92 0.98
CA THR A 150 10.21 21.13 2.09
C THR A 150 10.64 19.90 2.91
N LEU A 151 11.37 18.98 2.27
CA LEU A 151 12.45 18.32 2.99
C LEU A 151 13.54 19.36 3.18
N ARG A 152 13.78 19.73 4.44
CA ARG A 152 14.99 20.41 4.91
C ARG A 152 16.18 19.57 4.45
N THR A 153 16.68 19.88 3.26
CA THR A 153 17.86 19.27 2.67
C THR A 153 19.07 19.69 3.49
N GLY A 154 19.57 18.78 4.33
CA GLY A 154 21.01 18.67 4.48
C GLY A 154 21.60 18.53 3.08
N ARG A 155 22.43 19.51 2.72
CA ARG A 155 23.17 19.66 1.45
C ARG A 155 23.29 18.36 0.64
N ARG A 156 22.51 18.26 -0.43
CA ARG A 156 22.68 17.28 -1.51
C ARG A 156 23.86 17.75 -2.37
N PRO A 157 24.92 16.94 -2.59
CA PRO A 157 25.88 17.27 -3.63
C PRO A 157 25.19 17.11 -4.99
N GLU A 158 25.10 18.21 -5.71
CA GLU A 158 24.61 18.29 -7.07
C GLU A 158 25.60 17.66 -8.05
N THR A 159 25.35 16.40 -8.41
CA THR A 159 25.84 15.83 -9.67
C THR A 159 24.77 14.89 -10.19
N GLY A 160 24.21 15.23 -11.35
CA GLY A 160 23.08 14.55 -11.97
C GLY A 160 23.47 13.20 -12.57
N GLU A 161 23.58 12.17 -11.76
CA GLU A 161 23.51 10.79 -12.22
C GLU A 161 22.18 10.18 -11.78
N ARG A 162 21.20 10.19 -12.68
CA ARG A 162 20.06 9.28 -12.60
C ARG A 162 20.65 7.87 -12.65
N LEU A 163 20.60 7.15 -11.53
CA LEU A 163 21.07 5.76 -11.46
C LEU A 163 20.41 4.98 -12.58
N LYS A 164 21.17 4.64 -13.63
CA LYS A 164 20.67 3.79 -14.72
C LYS A 164 20.56 2.39 -14.13
N ILE A 165 19.34 1.96 -13.84
CA ILE A 165 19.05 0.57 -13.48
C ILE A 165 19.34 -0.24 -14.75
N ALA A 166 20.52 -0.83 -14.82
CA ALA A 166 20.84 -1.79 -15.86
C ALA A 166 19.94 -3.01 -15.64
N SER A 167 19.21 -3.45 -16.67
CA SER A 167 18.53 -4.74 -16.64
C SER A 167 19.59 -5.81 -16.35
N GLY A 168 19.48 -6.43 -15.18
CA GLY A 168 20.36 -7.55 -14.81
C GLY A 168 20.20 -8.70 -15.79
N PRO A 169 21.20 -9.59 -15.90
CA PRO A 169 21.08 -10.79 -16.73
C PRO A 169 19.87 -11.60 -16.26
N THR A 170 19.12 -12.16 -17.22
CA THR A 170 18.02 -13.08 -16.90
C THR A 170 18.59 -14.22 -16.06
N PRO A 171 18.06 -14.46 -14.84
CA PRO A 171 18.63 -15.44 -13.94
C PRO A 171 18.58 -16.82 -14.59
N GLN A 172 19.73 -17.48 -14.68
CA GLN A 172 19.86 -18.80 -15.30
C GLN A 172 19.06 -19.89 -14.57
N ARG A 173 18.67 -19.64 -13.33
CA ARG A 173 17.86 -20.55 -12.52
C ARG A 173 17.01 -19.76 -11.53
N VAL A 174 15.69 -19.93 -11.62
CA VAL A 174 14.73 -19.43 -10.62
C VAL A 174 14.43 -20.60 -9.68
N ILE A 175 14.85 -20.48 -8.42
CA ILE A 175 14.54 -21.47 -7.38
C ILE A 175 13.40 -20.87 -6.55
N SER A 176 12.24 -21.52 -6.55
CA SER A 176 11.14 -21.13 -5.66
C SER A 176 11.52 -21.51 -4.23
N GLY A 177 11.75 -20.52 -3.37
CA GLY A 177 12.07 -20.74 -1.97
C GLY A 177 10.81 -20.84 -1.14
N GLU A 178 10.41 -22.05 -0.73
CA GLU A 178 9.41 -22.20 0.33
C GLU A 178 10.07 -22.00 1.72
N GLY A 179 9.39 -21.27 2.60
CA GLY A 179 9.80 -21.04 3.99
C GLY A 179 10.89 -19.97 4.20
N ARG A 180 11.86 -20.28 5.08
CA ARG A 180 12.86 -19.36 5.70
C ARG A 180 13.62 -18.45 4.74
N LEU A 181 13.79 -18.83 3.47
CA LEU A 181 14.47 -17.99 2.48
C LEU A 181 13.68 -16.71 2.16
N ARG A 182 12.35 -16.81 2.09
CA ARG A 182 11.47 -15.66 1.84
C ARG A 182 11.53 -14.69 3.01
N GLU A 183 11.40 -15.20 4.24
CA GLU A 183 11.48 -14.41 5.47
C GLU A 183 12.85 -13.73 5.63
N ASN A 184 13.95 -14.46 5.43
CA ASN A 184 15.29 -13.90 5.51
C ASN A 184 15.52 -12.80 4.46
N MET A 185 14.98 -12.96 3.26
CA MET A 185 15.09 -11.94 2.21
C MET A 185 14.25 -10.71 2.55
N PHE A 186 13.05 -10.87 3.10
CA PHE A 186 12.24 -9.75 3.60
C PHE A 186 12.92 -9.02 4.76
N SER A 187 13.47 -9.74 5.74
CA SER A 187 14.23 -9.13 6.84
C SER A 187 15.44 -8.35 6.34
N LEU A 188 16.16 -8.87 5.33
CA LEU A 188 17.29 -8.17 4.73
C LEU A 188 16.86 -6.89 4.01
N LEU A 189 15.74 -6.91 3.27
CA LEU A 189 15.23 -5.73 2.57
C LEU A 189 14.77 -4.65 3.56
N ILE A 190 14.07 -5.04 4.64
CA ILE A 190 13.70 -4.10 5.71
C ILE A 190 14.93 -3.51 6.38
N PHE A 191 15.95 -4.34 6.66
CA PHE A 191 17.21 -3.88 7.25
C PHE A 191 17.92 -2.84 6.38
N LEU A 192 18.02 -3.08 5.06
CA LEU A 192 18.63 -2.13 4.12
C LEU A 192 17.85 -0.82 3.99
N GLN A 193 16.53 -0.84 4.19
CA GLN A 193 15.69 0.36 4.07
C GLN A 193 15.76 1.24 5.33
N THR A 194 15.98 0.63 6.49
CA THR A 194 15.97 1.31 7.80
C THR A 194 17.36 1.64 8.32
N THR A 195 18.39 0.97 7.80
CA THR A 195 19.77 1.10 8.26
C THR A 195 20.64 1.58 7.10
N PRO A 196 21.42 2.67 7.27
CA PRO A 196 22.36 3.11 6.25
C PRO A 196 23.50 2.10 6.10
N VAL A 197 23.46 1.27 5.06
CA VAL A 197 24.51 0.30 4.74
C VAL A 197 25.51 0.90 3.77
N ARG A 198 26.81 0.90 4.14
CA ARG A 198 27.90 1.20 3.20
C ARG A 198 28.33 -0.08 2.48
N LEU A 199 28.19 -0.08 1.16
CA LEU A 199 28.80 -1.10 0.32
C LEU A 199 30.32 -0.88 0.29
N GLN A 200 31.06 -1.82 0.85
CA GLN A 200 32.52 -1.85 0.67
C GLN A 200 32.82 -2.48 -0.69
N SER A 201 33.37 -1.70 -1.62
CA SER A 201 33.95 -2.26 -2.84
C SER A 201 35.18 -3.06 -2.43
N SER A 202 35.14 -4.39 -2.55
CA SER A 202 36.36 -5.20 -2.46
C SER A 202 37.36 -4.71 -3.52
N PRO A 203 38.66 -4.62 -3.19
CA PRO A 203 39.66 -4.15 -4.14
C PRO A 203 39.69 -5.09 -5.35
N LYS A 204 39.68 -4.45 -6.52
CA LYS A 204 39.83 -5.02 -7.87
C LYS A 204 40.89 -6.13 -7.83
N ALA A 205 40.49 -7.35 -8.21
CA ALA A 205 41.42 -8.44 -8.45
C ALA A 205 42.54 -7.93 -9.36
N GLU A 206 43.75 -7.84 -8.81
CA GLU A 206 44.94 -7.51 -9.58
C GLU A 206 45.11 -8.60 -10.65
N MET A 207 44.90 -8.16 -11.89
CA MET A 207 45.26 -8.88 -13.09
C MET A 207 46.79 -9.03 -13.06
N VAL A 208 47.27 -10.17 -12.57
CA VAL A 208 48.68 -10.55 -12.78
C VAL A 208 48.84 -10.81 -14.27
N SER A 209 49.32 -9.78 -14.96
CA SER A 209 49.71 -9.81 -16.36
C SER A 209 50.99 -10.63 -16.49
N LEU A 210 50.85 -11.92 -16.81
CA LEU A 210 51.96 -12.78 -17.21
C LEU A 210 52.12 -12.71 -18.73
N SER A 211 52.91 -11.76 -19.23
CA SER A 211 53.54 -11.88 -20.55
C SER A 211 54.60 -10.82 -20.80
N HIS A 212 55.86 -11.25 -20.72
CA HIS A 212 56.96 -11.06 -21.68
C HIS A 212 58.30 -10.71 -21.01
N LEU A 213 59.21 -11.68 -20.96
CA LEU A 213 60.57 -11.44 -21.45
C LEU A 213 61.12 -12.71 -22.12
N THR A 214 61.24 -12.62 -23.44
CA THR A 214 61.84 -13.61 -24.32
C THR A 214 63.37 -13.55 -24.25
N ALA A 215 63.98 -14.73 -24.15
CA ALA A 215 65.26 -15.18 -24.73
C ALA A 215 66.53 -14.32 -24.55
N LYS A 216 67.55 -14.90 -23.90
CA LYS A 216 68.90 -15.00 -24.49
C LYS A 216 69.77 -16.08 -23.83
N ASP A 217 70.44 -16.83 -24.70
CA ASP A 217 71.46 -17.86 -24.48
C ASP A 217 72.54 -17.56 -23.42
N LYS A 218 72.98 -18.60 -22.69
CA LYS A 218 74.31 -19.24 -22.84
C LYS A 218 74.59 -20.28 -21.73
N ALA A 219 75.00 -21.48 -22.15
CA ALA A 219 75.77 -22.49 -21.40
C ALA A 219 77.13 -21.91 -20.93
N PRO A 220 78.04 -22.61 -20.18
CA PRO A 220 78.14 -24.03 -19.83
C PRO A 220 78.34 -24.22 -18.29
N TRP A 221 78.57 -25.39 -17.66
CA TRP A 221 79.10 -26.71 -18.01
C TRP A 221 78.45 -27.73 -17.07
#